data_AF-A0A8I3WNW3-F1
#
_entry.id   AF-A0A8I3WNW3-F1
#
_cell.length_a   1.000
_cell.length_b   1.000
_cell.length_c   1.000
_cell.angle_alpha   90.00
_cell.angle_beta   90.00
_cell.angle_gamma   90.00
#
_symmetry.space_group_name_H-M   'P 1'
#
loop_
_entity.id
_entity.type
_entity.pdbx_description
1 polymer ?
#
loop_
_entity_poly.entity_id
_entity_poly.type
_entity_poly.pdbx_seq_one_letter_code
_entity_poly.pdbx_strand_id
1 'polypeptide(L)'
;MEKDSSATEQALMEKDSSVTEQSLMEKDCVPLSEVGFKRWMIKNFWELKELVLTQCKETKNLEKRFDEMLKRIDNIERNTNELMELKNTTRELSEICTSLNSRMDQAEERVLEVEDQLNETKRQDKNREKRIKRNEQSLQEIWDYVKRPNIRLIGVPECDGENEVKLENTLQDIIQENFPNLAKQDTIQPQAIQRTPQRYSSRRQIRKEKKHRVR
;
A
#
# COMPACT_ATOMS: atom_id res chain seq x y z
N MET A 1 -62.17 -22.00 -2.39
CA MET A 1 -62.57 -23.42 -2.43
C MET A 1 -61.76 -24.12 -1.35
N GLU A 2 -62.24 -24.12 -0.11
CA GLU A 2 -61.49 -24.67 1.03
C GLU A 2 -62.47 -24.88 2.19
N LYS A 3 -63.35 -25.86 2.07
CA LYS A 3 -64.24 -26.28 3.18
C LYS A 3 -64.41 -27.79 3.35
N ASP A 4 -63.77 -28.61 2.52
CA ASP A 4 -64.05 -30.05 2.51
C ASP A 4 -62.98 -30.92 3.16
N SER A 5 -61.92 -30.35 3.75
CA SER A 5 -60.84 -31.15 4.37
C SER A 5 -61.07 -31.48 5.85
N SER A 6 -61.94 -30.74 6.56
CA SER A 6 -62.15 -30.92 8.00
C SER A 6 -63.16 -32.02 8.34
N ALA A 7 -64.12 -32.30 7.46
CA ALA A 7 -65.18 -33.29 7.70
C ALA A 7 -64.69 -34.74 7.47
N THR A 8 -63.70 -34.92 6.58
CA THR A 8 -63.11 -36.22 6.25
C THR A 8 -62.08 -36.68 7.28
N GLU A 9 -61.36 -35.76 7.93
CA GLU A 9 -60.42 -36.09 9.01
C GLU A 9 -61.12 -36.44 10.33
N GLN A 10 -62.23 -35.78 10.67
CA GLN A 10 -63.07 -36.15 11.82
C GLN A 10 -63.70 -37.54 11.64
N ALA A 11 -64.18 -37.87 10.43
CA ALA A 11 -64.79 -39.17 10.14
C ALA A 11 -63.78 -40.33 10.10
N LEU A 12 -62.48 -40.07 9.91
CA LEU A 12 -61.42 -41.08 9.97
C LEU A 12 -60.95 -41.32 11.42
N MET A 13 -60.86 -40.27 12.26
CA MET A 13 -60.54 -40.42 13.68
C MET A 13 -61.65 -41.12 14.48
N GLU A 14 -62.93 -40.88 14.16
CA GLU A 14 -64.06 -41.52 14.87
C GLU A 14 -64.22 -43.01 14.50
N LYS A 15 -63.89 -43.41 13.26
CA LYS A 15 -64.02 -44.79 12.81
C LYS A 15 -62.95 -45.72 13.38
N ASP A 16 -61.73 -45.24 13.55
CA ASP A 16 -60.67 -46.06 14.13
C ASP A 16 -60.84 -46.23 15.65
N SER A 17 -61.45 -45.25 16.33
CA SER A 17 -61.79 -45.33 17.76
C SER A 17 -62.91 -46.35 18.08
N SER A 18 -63.89 -46.52 17.18
CA SER A 18 -65.02 -47.45 17.38
C SER A 18 -64.64 -48.91 17.14
N VAL A 19 -63.72 -49.17 16.21
CA VAL A 19 -63.39 -50.54 15.77
C VAL A 19 -62.44 -51.26 16.72
N THR A 20 -61.69 -50.51 17.56
CA THR A 20 -60.75 -51.13 18.51
C THR A 20 -61.39 -51.54 19.85
N GLU A 21 -62.50 -50.92 20.27
CA GLU A 21 -63.17 -51.25 21.54
C GLU A 21 -64.04 -52.52 21.45
N GLN A 22 -64.69 -52.78 20.32
CA GLN A 22 -65.59 -53.95 20.16
C GLN A 22 -64.84 -55.26 19.86
N SER A 23 -63.62 -55.20 19.34
CA SER A 23 -62.81 -56.38 18.99
C SER A 23 -62.15 -57.07 20.20
N LEU A 24 -62.07 -56.38 21.35
CA LEU A 24 -61.31 -56.84 22.52
C LEU A 24 -62.11 -57.63 23.56
N MET A 25 -63.43 -57.79 23.43
CA MET A 25 -64.27 -58.32 24.51
C MET A 25 -65.03 -59.62 24.20
N GLU A 26 -64.73 -60.32 23.11
CA GLU A 26 -65.47 -61.55 22.76
C GLU A 26 -64.59 -62.65 22.13
N LYS A 27 -63.42 -62.91 22.72
CA LYS A 27 -62.68 -64.15 22.47
C LYS A 27 -62.42 -64.89 23.78
N ASP A 28 -63.26 -65.90 24.00
CA ASP A 28 -63.14 -66.99 24.96
C ASP A 28 -63.23 -66.64 26.47
N CYS A 29 -64.37 -66.10 26.91
CA CYS A 29 -64.71 -66.06 28.34
C CYS A 29 -65.13 -67.44 28.86
N VAL A 30 -64.15 -68.27 29.24
CA VAL A 30 -64.39 -69.44 30.09
C VAL A 30 -64.67 -68.94 31.52
N PRO A 31 -65.73 -69.41 32.22
CA PRO A 31 -66.00 -69.02 33.60
C PRO A 31 -64.81 -69.37 34.51
N LEU A 32 -64.06 -68.38 34.95
CA LEU A 32 -62.96 -68.56 35.92
C LEU A 32 -63.55 -68.69 37.33
N SER A 33 -63.07 -69.68 38.10
CA SER A 33 -63.31 -69.71 39.54
C SER A 33 -62.69 -68.47 40.20
N GLU A 34 -63.16 -68.09 41.38
CA GLU A 34 -62.65 -66.91 42.11
C GLU A 34 -61.11 -66.93 42.27
N VAL A 35 -60.54 -68.13 42.50
CA VAL A 35 -59.09 -68.36 42.57
C VAL A 35 -58.41 -68.13 41.21
N GLY A 36 -59.05 -68.56 40.13
CA GLY A 36 -58.60 -68.32 38.76
C GLY A 36 -58.60 -66.82 38.41
N PHE A 37 -59.67 -66.09 38.77
CA PHE A 37 -59.77 -64.66 38.56
C PHE A 37 -58.69 -63.88 39.33
N LYS A 38 -58.45 -64.21 40.61
CA LYS A 38 -57.36 -63.60 41.40
C LYS A 38 -55.99 -63.84 40.78
N ARG A 39 -55.73 -65.06 40.28
CA ARG A 39 -54.47 -65.40 39.60
C ARG A 39 -54.30 -64.63 38.28
N TRP A 40 -55.37 -64.51 37.50
CA TRP A 40 -55.39 -63.74 36.25
C TRP A 40 -55.16 -62.24 36.50
N MET A 41 -55.81 -61.67 37.51
CA MET A 41 -55.59 -60.28 37.94
C MET A 41 -54.13 -60.03 38.28
N ILE A 42 -53.52 -60.88 39.12
CA ILE A 42 -52.11 -60.73 39.51
C ILE A 42 -51.19 -60.76 38.29
N LYS A 43 -51.42 -61.67 37.34
CA LYS A 43 -50.64 -61.76 36.11
C LYS A 43 -50.75 -60.49 35.25
N ASN A 44 -51.96 -60.00 35.02
CA ASN A 44 -52.17 -58.76 34.25
C ASN A 44 -51.54 -57.54 34.92
N PHE A 45 -51.71 -57.39 36.23
CA PHE A 45 -51.08 -56.30 36.97
C PHE A 45 -49.56 -56.34 36.87
N TRP A 46 -48.96 -57.53 36.88
CA TRP A 46 -47.52 -57.70 36.72
C TRP A 46 -47.05 -57.35 35.30
N GLU A 47 -47.73 -57.86 34.27
CA GLU A 47 -47.41 -57.54 32.86
C GLU A 47 -47.53 -56.04 32.57
N LEU A 48 -48.59 -55.39 33.06
CA LEU A 48 -48.79 -53.94 32.93
C LEU A 48 -47.66 -53.15 33.62
N LYS A 49 -47.26 -53.57 34.82
CA LYS A 49 -46.17 -52.92 35.57
C LYS A 49 -44.85 -52.98 34.80
N GLU A 50 -44.51 -54.13 34.23
CA GLU A 50 -43.27 -54.29 33.45
C GLU A 50 -43.27 -53.44 32.16
N LEU A 51 -44.42 -53.33 31.49
CA LEU A 51 -44.60 -52.46 30.33
C LEU A 51 -44.35 -50.99 30.70
N VAL A 52 -44.97 -50.50 31.77
CA VAL A 52 -44.81 -49.13 32.26
C VAL A 52 -43.35 -48.86 32.67
N LEU A 53 -42.69 -49.80 33.35
CA LEU A 53 -41.29 -49.67 33.72
C LEU A 53 -40.37 -49.58 32.49
N THR A 54 -40.67 -50.34 31.43
CA THR A 54 -39.91 -50.32 30.18
C THR A 54 -40.09 -48.99 29.46
N GLN A 55 -41.33 -48.51 29.31
CA GLN A 55 -41.59 -47.17 28.74
C GLN A 55 -40.94 -46.04 29.56
N CYS A 56 -40.96 -46.12 30.88
CA CYS A 56 -40.27 -45.17 31.75
C CYS A 56 -38.74 -45.13 31.53
N LYS A 57 -38.12 -46.26 31.14
CA LYS A 57 -36.68 -46.29 30.80
C LYS A 57 -36.42 -45.67 29.43
N GLU A 58 -37.28 -45.96 28.45
CA GLU A 58 -37.19 -45.42 27.10
C GLU A 58 -37.37 -43.90 27.09
N THR A 59 -38.39 -43.39 27.80
CA THR A 59 -38.65 -41.95 27.94
C THR A 59 -37.48 -41.20 28.58
N LYS A 60 -36.87 -41.74 29.64
CA LYS A 60 -35.65 -41.17 30.25
C LYS A 60 -34.45 -41.16 29.30
N ASN A 61 -34.34 -42.15 28.42
CA ASN A 61 -33.29 -42.18 27.41
C ASN A 61 -33.53 -41.10 26.33
N LEU A 62 -34.79 -40.92 25.92
CA LEU A 62 -35.18 -39.85 25.00
C LEU A 62 -34.91 -38.47 25.58
N GLU A 63 -35.25 -38.22 26.85
CA GLU A 63 -34.97 -36.97 27.55
C GLU A 63 -33.48 -36.59 27.48
N LYS A 64 -32.58 -37.54 27.76
CA LYS A 64 -31.13 -37.32 27.61
C LYS A 64 -30.71 -36.98 26.18
N ARG A 65 -31.31 -37.64 25.18
CA ARG A 65 -31.06 -37.30 23.76
C ARG A 65 -31.56 -35.90 23.42
N PHE A 66 -32.69 -35.45 24.00
CA PHE A 66 -33.18 -34.09 23.81
C PHE A 66 -32.23 -33.05 24.41
N ASP A 67 -31.73 -33.27 25.63
CA ASP A 67 -30.74 -32.38 26.25
C ASP A 67 -29.46 -32.26 25.42
N GLU A 68 -28.98 -33.38 24.86
CA GLU A 68 -27.84 -33.38 23.94
C GLU A 68 -28.15 -32.63 22.64
N MET A 69 -29.35 -32.77 22.09
CA MET A 69 -29.78 -32.03 20.90
C MET A 69 -29.86 -30.53 21.17
N LEU A 70 -30.39 -30.10 22.32
CA LEU A 70 -30.44 -28.68 22.71
C LEU A 70 -29.05 -28.07 22.77
N LYS A 71 -28.08 -28.74 23.40
CA LYS A 71 -26.68 -28.28 23.44
C LYS A 71 -26.07 -28.14 22.04
N ARG A 72 -26.44 -29.03 21.11
CA ARG A 72 -26.00 -28.93 19.71
C ARG A 72 -26.64 -27.76 18.99
N ILE A 73 -27.93 -27.49 19.24
CA ILE A 73 -28.65 -26.33 18.69
C ILE A 73 -27.98 -25.03 19.16
N ASP A 74 -27.76 -24.87 20.47
CA ASP A 74 -27.09 -23.68 21.03
C ASP A 74 -25.70 -23.46 20.40
N ASN A 75 -24.98 -24.54 20.13
CA ASN A 75 -23.68 -24.47 19.47
C ASN A 75 -23.78 -24.02 18.01
N ILE A 76 -24.78 -24.51 17.28
CA ILE A 76 -25.04 -24.12 15.89
C ILE A 76 -25.48 -22.65 15.81
N GLU A 77 -26.32 -22.19 16.73
CA GLU A 77 -26.74 -20.79 16.79
C GLU A 77 -25.55 -19.85 16.99
N ARG A 78 -24.64 -20.17 17.91
CA ARG A 78 -23.39 -19.42 18.12
C ARG A 78 -22.52 -19.37 16.86
N ASN A 79 -22.28 -20.53 16.23
CA ASN A 79 -21.49 -20.60 14.99
C ASN A 79 -22.14 -19.81 13.84
N THR A 80 -23.47 -19.79 13.76
CA THR A 80 -24.21 -19.04 12.73
C THR A 80 -24.01 -17.54 12.88
N ASN A 81 -24.00 -17.03 14.11
CA ASN A 81 -23.71 -15.63 14.39
C ASN A 81 -22.27 -15.25 14.00
N GLU A 82 -21.28 -16.08 14.36
CA GLU A 82 -19.88 -15.86 13.95
C GLU A 82 -19.73 -15.83 12.43
N LEU A 83 -20.41 -16.74 11.71
CA LEU A 83 -20.42 -16.75 10.24
C LEU A 83 -21.06 -15.49 9.64
N MET A 84 -22.08 -14.92 10.30
CA MET A 84 -22.71 -13.68 9.86
C MET A 84 -21.75 -12.48 9.96
N GLU A 85 -21.00 -12.37 11.05
CA GLU A 85 -19.98 -11.33 11.23
C GLU A 85 -18.83 -11.46 10.20
N LEU A 86 -18.36 -12.69 9.97
CA LEU A 86 -17.35 -12.98 8.94
C LEU A 86 -17.83 -12.60 7.53
N LYS A 87 -19.11 -12.82 7.22
CA LYS A 87 -19.70 -12.39 5.95
C LYS A 87 -19.71 -10.86 5.81
N ASN A 88 -20.02 -10.13 6.88
CA ASN A 88 -20.04 -8.65 6.86
C ASN A 88 -18.63 -8.08 6.63
N THR A 89 -17.65 -8.55 7.39
CA THR A 89 -16.25 -8.15 7.22
C THR A 89 -15.70 -8.48 5.82
N THR A 90 -16.07 -9.63 5.25
CA THR A 90 -15.72 -10.00 3.87
C THR A 90 -16.29 -9.01 2.85
N ARG A 91 -17.51 -8.52 3.07
CA ARG A 91 -18.13 -7.51 2.21
C ARG A 91 -17.38 -6.17 2.29
N GLU A 92 -17.06 -5.70 3.49
CA GLU A 92 -16.30 -4.47 3.69
C GLU A 92 -14.92 -4.56 3.00
N LEU A 93 -14.24 -5.69 3.13
CA LEU A 93 -12.97 -5.93 2.43
C LEU A 93 -13.12 -5.87 0.91
N SER A 94 -14.21 -6.42 0.36
CA SER A 94 -14.48 -6.33 -1.08
C SER A 94 -14.63 -4.89 -1.55
N GLU A 95 -15.35 -4.05 -0.79
CA GLU A 95 -15.56 -2.64 -1.11
C GLU A 95 -14.24 -1.85 -1.04
N ILE A 96 -13.40 -2.13 -0.04
CA ILE A 96 -12.05 -1.57 0.07
C ILE A 96 -11.20 -1.98 -1.14
N CYS A 97 -11.22 -3.26 -1.53
CA CYS A 97 -10.49 -3.76 -2.69
C CYS A 97 -10.92 -3.06 -3.99
N THR A 98 -12.24 -2.87 -4.20
CA THR A 98 -12.75 -2.12 -5.35
C THR A 98 -12.28 -0.66 -5.34
N SER A 99 -12.32 0.01 -4.19
CA SER A 99 -11.83 1.37 -4.03
C SER A 99 -10.32 1.48 -4.32
N LEU A 100 -9.52 0.54 -3.80
CA LEU A 100 -8.08 0.49 -4.05
C LEU A 100 -7.75 0.30 -5.53
N ASN A 101 -8.49 -0.56 -6.24
CA ASN A 101 -8.29 -0.75 -7.68
C ASN A 101 -8.51 0.57 -8.44
N SER A 102 -9.60 1.29 -8.17
CA SER A 102 -9.85 2.58 -8.85
C SER A 102 -8.76 3.63 -8.58
N ARG A 103 -8.19 3.64 -7.36
CA ARG A 103 -7.06 4.52 -7.01
C ARG A 103 -5.77 4.11 -7.68
N MET A 104 -5.57 2.81 -7.91
CA MET A 104 -4.41 2.28 -8.61
C MET A 104 -4.47 2.67 -10.09
N ASP A 105 -5.62 2.50 -10.74
CA ASP A 105 -5.84 2.92 -12.13
C ASP A 105 -5.54 4.42 -12.31
N GLN A 106 -6.03 5.25 -11.39
CA GLN A 106 -5.73 6.69 -11.39
C GLN A 106 -4.23 6.99 -11.19
N ALA A 107 -3.56 6.22 -10.33
CA ALA A 107 -2.13 6.40 -10.09
C ALA A 107 -1.31 6.02 -11.33
N GLU A 108 -1.71 4.97 -12.05
CA GLU A 108 -1.08 4.55 -13.31
C GLU A 108 -1.18 5.64 -14.37
N GLU A 109 -2.36 6.24 -14.56
CA GLU A 109 -2.54 7.37 -15.49
C GLU A 109 -1.61 8.56 -15.17
N ARG A 110 -1.49 8.91 -13.87
CA ARG A 110 -0.59 9.99 -13.43
C ARG A 110 0.89 9.66 -13.65
N VAL A 111 1.28 8.40 -13.53
CA VAL A 111 2.66 7.97 -13.80
C VAL A 111 2.98 8.13 -15.29
N LEU A 112 2.04 7.75 -16.17
CA LEU A 112 2.20 7.95 -17.61
C LEU A 112 2.34 9.44 -17.98
N GLU A 113 1.53 10.31 -17.39
CA GLU A 113 1.65 11.76 -17.62
C GLU A 113 3.01 12.31 -17.20
N VAL A 114 3.52 11.89 -16.03
CA VAL A 114 4.84 12.30 -15.55
C VAL A 114 5.97 11.79 -16.45
N GLU A 115 5.84 10.58 -16.99
CA GLU A 115 6.81 10.01 -17.92
C GLU A 115 6.90 10.85 -19.20
N ASP A 116 5.78 11.28 -19.75
CA ASP A 116 5.72 12.17 -20.91
C ASP A 116 6.36 13.54 -20.62
N GLN A 117 6.05 14.14 -19.46
CA GLN A 117 6.65 15.42 -19.03
C GLN A 117 8.17 15.32 -18.85
N LEU A 118 8.66 14.19 -18.32
CA LEU A 118 10.09 13.92 -18.17
C LEU A 118 10.79 13.84 -19.52
N ASN A 119 10.18 13.17 -20.49
CA ASN A 119 10.70 13.05 -21.85
C ASN A 119 10.80 14.42 -22.54
N GLU A 120 9.79 15.28 -22.36
CA GLU A 120 9.83 16.65 -22.89
C GLU A 120 10.94 17.49 -22.23
N THR A 121 11.08 17.41 -20.90
CA THR A 121 12.12 18.12 -20.16
C THR A 121 13.52 17.71 -20.63
N LYS A 122 13.75 16.40 -20.81
CA LYS A 122 15.00 15.87 -21.35
C LYS A 122 15.32 16.40 -22.75
N ARG A 123 14.31 16.58 -23.59
CA ARG A 123 14.46 17.19 -24.92
C ARG A 123 14.84 18.66 -24.81
N GLN A 124 14.21 19.41 -23.91
CA GLN A 124 14.52 20.82 -23.68
C GLN A 124 15.95 21.03 -23.16
N ASP A 125 16.41 20.19 -22.23
CA ASP A 125 17.75 20.31 -21.68
C ASP A 125 18.85 20.07 -22.72
N LYS A 126 18.66 19.09 -23.62
CA LYS A 126 19.54 18.92 -24.79
C LYS A 126 19.62 20.18 -25.66
N ASN A 127 18.50 20.89 -25.83
CA ASN A 127 18.48 22.14 -26.61
C ASN A 127 19.17 23.28 -25.85
N ARG A 128 19.00 23.36 -24.53
CA ARG A 128 19.70 24.33 -23.67
C ARG A 128 21.22 24.10 -23.69
N GLU A 129 21.65 22.86 -23.58
CA GLU A 129 23.06 22.47 -23.66
C GLU A 129 23.70 22.90 -24.99
N LYS A 130 23.02 22.68 -26.12
CA LYS A 130 23.47 23.16 -27.43
C LYS A 130 23.59 24.68 -27.52
N ARG A 131 22.75 25.44 -26.80
CA ARG A 131 22.83 26.90 -26.74
C ARG A 131 24.03 27.35 -25.90
N ILE A 132 24.23 26.74 -24.74
CA ILE A 132 25.36 27.04 -23.85
C ILE A 132 26.67 26.77 -24.58
N LYS A 133 26.80 25.60 -25.23
CA LYS A 133 28.02 25.24 -25.98
C LYS A 133 28.35 26.24 -27.10
N ARG A 134 27.35 26.71 -27.85
CA ARG A 134 27.55 27.74 -28.89
C ARG A 134 27.94 29.09 -28.30
N ASN A 135 27.32 29.48 -27.19
CA ASN A 135 27.64 30.72 -26.52
C ASN A 135 29.06 30.69 -25.93
N GLU A 136 29.48 29.57 -25.36
CA GLU A 136 30.85 29.37 -24.86
C GLU A 136 31.87 29.50 -25.99
N GLN A 137 31.63 28.85 -27.13
CA GLN A 137 32.46 28.98 -28.33
C GLN A 137 32.52 30.44 -28.82
N SER A 138 31.37 31.10 -28.93
CA SER A 138 31.30 32.50 -29.37
C SER A 138 32.03 33.46 -28.41
N LEU A 139 31.93 33.24 -27.09
CA LEU A 139 32.66 34.02 -26.10
C LEU A 139 34.17 33.80 -26.21
N GLN A 140 34.60 32.56 -26.47
CA GLN A 140 36.01 32.24 -26.71
C GLN A 140 36.53 33.00 -27.93
N GLU A 141 35.80 32.98 -29.05
CA GLU A 141 36.17 33.72 -30.26
C GLU A 141 36.24 35.23 -30.04
N ILE A 142 35.28 35.82 -29.32
CA ILE A 142 35.30 37.25 -28.97
C ILE A 142 36.50 37.57 -28.08
N TRP A 143 36.78 36.73 -27.09
CA TRP A 143 37.91 36.95 -26.19
C TRP A 143 39.25 36.88 -26.95
N ASP A 144 39.40 35.90 -27.85
CA ASP A 144 40.57 35.77 -28.71
C ASP A 144 40.72 36.97 -29.65
N TYR A 145 39.61 37.46 -30.22
CA TYR A 145 39.60 38.67 -31.05
C TYR A 145 40.04 39.92 -30.26
N VAL A 146 39.49 40.13 -29.07
CA VAL A 146 39.83 41.27 -28.19
C VAL A 146 41.28 41.19 -27.70
N LYS A 147 41.82 39.98 -27.51
CA LYS A 147 43.22 39.78 -27.06
C LYS A 147 44.24 39.78 -28.18
N ARG A 148 43.82 39.70 -29.45
CA ARG A 148 44.72 39.64 -30.61
C ARG A 148 45.78 40.76 -30.68
N PRO A 149 45.51 42.04 -30.36
CA PRO A 149 46.54 43.08 -30.35
C PRO A 149 47.40 43.09 -29.09
N ASN A 150 47.07 42.28 -28.06
CA ASN A 150 47.74 42.34 -26.77
C ASN A 150 49.03 41.50 -26.77
N ILE A 151 50.17 42.14 -26.50
CA ILE A 151 51.46 41.47 -26.33
C ILE A 151 51.73 41.29 -24.84
N ARG A 152 52.23 40.11 -24.44
CA ARG A 152 52.67 39.83 -23.08
C ARG A 152 54.19 39.82 -22.99
N LEU A 153 54.74 40.73 -22.19
CA LEU A 153 56.16 40.74 -21.84
C LEU A 153 56.36 40.01 -20.52
N ILE A 154 57.32 39.08 -20.46
CA ILE A 154 57.63 38.24 -19.30
C ILE A 154 59.08 38.52 -18.89
N GLY A 155 59.34 38.55 -17.58
CA GLY A 155 60.69 38.76 -17.04
C GLY A 155 61.09 40.23 -16.86
N VAL A 156 60.15 41.17 -17.03
CA VAL A 156 60.38 42.60 -16.79
C VAL A 156 60.44 42.87 -15.28
N PRO A 157 61.57 43.37 -14.72
CA PRO A 157 61.70 43.62 -13.29
C PRO A 157 60.70 44.66 -12.80
N GLU A 158 60.20 44.53 -11.57
CA GLU A 158 59.32 45.54 -10.94
C GLU A 158 60.16 46.69 -10.38
N CYS A 159 59.69 47.92 -10.58
CA CYS A 159 60.29 49.15 -10.08
C CYS A 159 59.36 49.86 -9.08
N ASP A 160 59.94 50.49 -8.07
CA ASP A 160 59.18 51.21 -7.05
C ASP A 160 58.46 52.43 -7.65
N GLY A 161 57.18 52.57 -7.32
CA GLY A 161 56.31 53.61 -7.86
C GLY A 161 56.08 53.49 -9.37
N GLU A 162 56.01 52.27 -9.90
CA GLU A 162 55.59 52.00 -11.29
C GLU A 162 54.24 52.63 -11.63
N ASN A 163 54.20 53.32 -12.76
CA ASN A 163 52.99 53.88 -13.36
C ASN A 163 53.02 53.61 -14.88
N GLU A 164 51.93 53.94 -15.56
CA GLU A 164 51.77 53.72 -17.01
C GLU A 164 52.93 54.33 -17.81
N VAL A 165 53.31 55.58 -17.53
CA VAL A 165 54.42 56.28 -18.21
C VAL A 165 55.76 55.57 -18.01
N LYS A 166 56.07 55.08 -16.81
CA LYS A 166 57.29 54.29 -16.57
C LYS A 166 57.29 52.99 -17.37
N LEU A 167 56.15 52.30 -17.45
CA LEU A 167 56.02 51.07 -18.24
C LEU A 167 56.16 51.34 -19.75
N GLU A 168 55.64 52.46 -20.25
CA GLU A 168 55.84 52.88 -21.64
C GLU A 168 57.30 53.16 -21.95
N ASN A 169 58.01 53.89 -21.06
CA ASN A 169 59.44 54.11 -21.21
C ASN A 169 60.22 52.79 -21.24
N THR A 170 59.92 51.86 -20.32
CA THR A 170 60.53 50.52 -20.33
C THR A 170 60.22 49.75 -21.61
N LEU A 171 59.01 49.86 -22.16
CA LEU A 171 58.66 49.26 -23.45
C LEU A 171 59.50 49.87 -24.58
N GLN A 172 59.69 51.19 -24.60
CA GLN A 172 60.53 51.87 -25.58
C GLN A 172 61.99 51.42 -25.47
N ASP A 173 62.55 51.34 -24.26
CA ASP A 173 63.90 50.83 -24.01
C ASP A 173 64.08 49.42 -24.60
N ILE A 174 63.12 48.52 -24.35
CA ILE A 174 63.14 47.15 -24.89
C ILE A 174 63.11 47.14 -26.43
N ILE A 175 62.27 47.98 -27.06
CA ILE A 175 62.18 48.08 -28.52
C ILE A 175 63.49 48.62 -29.11
N GLN A 176 64.09 49.65 -28.50
CA GLN A 176 65.35 50.23 -28.98
C GLN A 176 66.50 49.23 -28.87
N GLU A 177 66.59 48.49 -27.76
CA GLU A 177 67.62 47.50 -27.52
C GLU A 177 67.54 46.30 -28.48
N ASN A 178 66.33 45.80 -28.75
CA ASN A 178 66.14 44.55 -29.49
C ASN A 178 65.75 44.75 -30.97
N PHE A 179 65.06 45.83 -31.31
CA PHE A 179 64.48 46.09 -32.64
C PHE A 179 64.73 47.54 -33.10
N PRO A 180 65.98 47.95 -33.34
CA PRO A 180 66.35 49.33 -33.66
C PRO A 180 65.72 49.89 -34.95
N ASN A 181 65.22 49.03 -35.85
CA ASN A 181 64.50 49.43 -37.05
C ASN A 181 63.04 49.85 -36.78
N LEU A 182 62.40 49.24 -35.77
CA LEU A 182 61.04 49.61 -35.34
C LEU A 182 61.06 50.86 -34.49
N ALA A 183 62.12 51.02 -33.72
CA ALA A 183 62.44 52.17 -32.88
C ALA A 183 62.54 53.52 -33.64
N LYS A 184 62.79 53.48 -34.95
CA LYS A 184 62.83 54.67 -35.83
C LYS A 184 61.45 55.07 -36.37
N GLN A 185 60.41 54.29 -36.07
CA GLN A 185 59.04 54.59 -36.45
C GLN A 185 58.27 55.14 -35.25
N ASP A 186 57.69 56.34 -35.36
CA ASP A 186 56.89 56.96 -34.29
C ASP A 186 55.50 56.32 -34.12
N THR A 187 55.22 55.22 -34.83
CA THR A 187 53.89 54.59 -34.92
C THR A 187 53.56 53.61 -33.79
N ILE A 188 54.51 53.25 -32.93
CA ILE A 188 54.28 52.26 -31.87
C ILE A 188 53.84 52.99 -30.59
N GLN A 189 52.54 53.15 -30.43
CA GLN A 189 51.91 53.71 -29.23
C GLN A 189 50.96 52.67 -28.63
N PRO A 190 51.21 52.16 -27.41
CA PRO A 190 50.29 51.25 -26.76
C PRO A 190 48.98 51.98 -26.40
N GLN A 191 47.84 51.30 -26.53
CA GLN A 191 46.55 51.87 -26.10
C GLN A 191 46.38 51.85 -24.58
N ALA A 192 47.01 50.89 -23.91
CA ALA A 192 47.08 50.76 -22.46
C ALA A 192 48.23 49.81 -22.12
N ILE A 193 48.97 50.09 -21.05
CA ILE A 193 50.01 49.20 -20.54
C ILE A 193 49.87 49.00 -19.03
N GLN A 194 49.92 47.75 -18.60
CA GLN A 194 49.74 47.41 -17.18
C GLN A 194 50.38 46.07 -16.85
N ARG A 195 50.81 45.93 -15.59
CA ARG A 195 51.19 44.63 -15.03
C ARG A 195 49.96 43.72 -14.94
N THR A 196 50.15 42.43 -15.14
CA THR A 196 49.09 41.47 -14.82
C THR A 196 49.03 41.33 -13.29
N PRO A 197 47.91 41.63 -12.63
CA PRO A 197 47.84 41.55 -11.17
C PRO A 197 48.17 40.14 -10.68
N GLN A 198 49.03 40.05 -9.65
CA GLN A 198 49.35 38.80 -8.97
C GLN A 198 48.06 38.24 -8.36
N ARG A 199 47.60 37.08 -8.84
CA ARG A 199 46.40 36.44 -8.30
C ARG A 199 46.68 35.88 -6.90
N TYR A 200 46.13 36.49 -5.85
CA TYR A 200 46.04 35.86 -4.53
C TYR A 200 45.14 34.62 -4.63
N SER A 201 45.73 33.44 -4.55
CA SER A 201 44.97 32.20 -4.37
C SER A 201 44.58 32.06 -2.90
N SER A 202 43.36 32.47 -2.54
CA SER A 202 42.80 32.21 -1.22
C SER A 202 42.51 30.71 -1.04
N ARG A 203 43.52 29.93 -0.66
CA ARG A 203 43.28 28.62 -0.06
C ARG A 203 42.53 28.83 1.26
N ARG A 204 41.21 28.60 1.27
CA ARG A 204 40.40 28.60 2.50
C ARG A 204 40.92 27.51 3.45
N GLN A 205 41.41 27.90 4.62
CA GLN A 205 41.62 26.96 5.75
C GLN A 205 40.25 26.64 6.37
N ILE A 206 39.81 25.40 6.23
CA ILE A 206 38.60 24.90 6.90
C ILE A 206 38.93 24.69 8.39
N ARG A 207 38.44 25.57 9.28
CA ARG A 207 38.45 25.33 10.73
C ARG A 207 37.45 24.22 11.03
N LYS A 208 37.94 23.04 11.45
CA LYS A 208 37.09 21.99 12.03
C LYS A 208 36.75 22.37 13.47
N GLU A 209 35.50 22.75 13.72
CA GLU A 209 34.98 22.88 15.08
C GLU A 209 34.88 21.50 15.75
N LYS A 210 35.59 21.32 16.86
CA LYS A 210 35.43 20.17 17.75
C LYS A 210 34.15 20.36 18.58
N LYS A 211 33.05 19.71 18.18
CA LYS A 211 31.88 19.54 19.05
C LYS A 211 32.29 18.85 20.35
N HIS A 212 32.20 19.56 21.46
CA HIS A 212 32.29 18.98 22.80
C HIS A 212 30.98 18.24 23.10
N ARG A 213 31.10 16.95 23.43
CA ARG A 213 30.02 16.09 23.90
C ARG A 213 29.88 16.30 25.40
N VAL A 214 28.78 16.91 25.83
CA VAL A 214 28.43 17.04 27.25
C VAL A 214 28.08 15.65 27.79
N ARG A 215 28.55 15.37 29.02
CA ARG A 215 28.32 14.13 29.77
C ARG A 215 26.88 14.00 30.22
#